data_AF-C0KKC2-F1
#
_entry.id   AF-C0KKC2-F1
#
_cell.length_a   1.000
_cell.length_b   1.000
_cell.length_c   1.000
_cell.angle_alpha   90.00
_cell.angle_beta   90.00
_cell.angle_gamma   90.00
#
_symmetry.space_group_name_H-M   'P 1'
#
loop_
_entity.id
_entity.type
_entity.pdbx_description
1 polymer ?
#
loop_
_entity_poly.entity_id
_entity_poly.type
_entity_poly.pdbx_seq_one_letter_code
_entity_poly.pdbx_strand_id
1 'polypeptide(L)'
;RVKDVDFDNGCISVHDGKGGKSRNSLLPTRLIPATKQLIDRVLVIQQEDNAQGVGPSLPFALDRKYPSAYRQPAWMFIFPSRTL
;
A
#
# COMPACT_ATOMS: atom_id res chain seq x y z
N ARG A 1 2.65 1.09 1.46
CA ARG A 1 1.38 0.49 0.99
C ARG A 1 0.26 1.49 1.24
N VAL A 2 -0.95 1.27 0.72
CA VAL A 2 -2.09 2.20 0.91
C VAL A 2 -2.34 2.50 2.39
N LYS A 3 -2.30 1.47 3.26
CA LYS A 3 -2.48 1.62 4.71
C LYS A 3 -1.43 2.47 5.43
N ASP A 4 -0.28 2.71 4.79
CA ASP A 4 0.84 3.43 5.41
C ASP A 4 0.73 4.94 5.18
N VAL A 5 -0.29 5.40 4.43
CA VAL A 5 -0.57 6.82 4.21
C VAL A 5 -1.72 7.24 5.10
N ASP A 6 -1.42 8.10 6.06
CA ASP A 6 -2.39 8.68 6.98
C ASP A 6 -2.75 10.09 6.50
N PHE A 7 -3.92 10.21 5.89
CA PHE A 7 -4.42 11.49 5.39
C PHE A 7 -4.96 12.40 6.49
N ASP A 8 -5.38 11.83 7.62
CA ASP A 8 -5.99 12.59 8.71
C ASP A 8 -4.90 13.32 9.50
N ASN A 9 -3.78 12.63 9.75
CA ASN A 9 -2.60 13.19 10.42
C ASN A 9 -1.57 13.78 9.45
N GLY A 10 -1.79 13.67 8.14
CA GLY A 10 -0.87 14.20 7.12
C GLY A 10 0.53 13.58 7.23
N CYS A 11 0.62 12.26 7.41
CA CYS A 11 1.89 11.56 7.55
C CYS A 11 1.95 10.23 6.79
N ILE A 12 3.17 9.74 6.58
CA ILE A 12 3.44 8.44 5.97
C ILE A 12 4.27 7.63 6.95
N SER A 13 3.82 6.42 7.26
CA SER A 13 4.59 5.46 8.06
C SER A 13 5.56 4.68 7.17
N VAL A 14 6.84 4.75 7.50
CA VAL A 14 7.89 3.96 6.87
C VAL A 14 8.31 2.87 7.83
N HIS A 15 8.05 1.62 7.46
CA HIS A 15 8.44 0.44 8.22
C HIS A 15 9.85 -0.03 7.85
N ASP A 16 10.50 -0.76 8.75
CA ASP A 16 11.81 -1.39 8.55
C ASP A 16 12.90 -0.44 8.02
N GLY A 17 12.96 0.77 8.59
CA GLY A 17 14.07 1.68 8.36
C GLY A 17 15.40 1.14 8.90
N LYS A 18 16.48 1.91 8.73
CA LYS A 18 17.83 1.53 9.22
C LYS A 18 17.78 1.10 10.70
N GLY A 19 18.22 -0.13 10.97
CA GLY A 19 18.20 -0.74 12.30
C GLY A 19 16.84 -1.32 12.72
N GLY A 20 15.94 -1.61 11.76
CA GLY A 20 14.63 -2.21 12.03
C GLY A 20 13.63 -1.25 12.68
N LYS A 21 13.86 0.06 12.56
CA LYS A 21 13.02 1.09 13.20
C LYS A 21 12.02 1.67 12.20
N SER A 22 10.75 1.73 12.62
CA SER A 22 9.72 2.48 11.89
C SER A 22 9.80 3.97 12.22
N ARG A 23 9.42 4.81 11.26
CA ARG A 23 9.35 6.28 11.43
C ARG A 23 8.16 6.85 10.67
N ASN A 24 7.60 7.93 11.17
CA ASN A 24 6.60 8.71 10.44
C ASN A 24 7.31 9.89 9.75
N SER A 25 6.92 10.14 8.50
CA SER A 25 7.38 11.28 7.70
C SER A 25 6.18 12.15 7.33
N LEU A 26 6.40 13.45 7.12
CA LEU A 26 5.33 14.38 6.78
C LEU A 26 4.83 14.12 5.35
N LEU A 27 3.50 14.14 5.17
CA LEU A 27 2.84 14.20 3.88
C LEU A 27 2.40 15.65 3.64
N PRO A 28 3.05 16.39 2.71
CA PRO A 28 2.61 17.72 2.35
C PRO A 28 1.15 17.73 1.89
N THR A 29 0.34 18.64 2.44
CA THR A 29 -1.09 18.77 2.11
C THR A 29 -1.34 18.94 0.61
N ARG A 30 -0.41 19.58 -0.10
CA ARG A 30 -0.46 19.79 -1.55
C ARG A 30 -0.41 18.48 -2.36
N LEU A 31 0.19 17.42 -1.80
CA LEU A 31 0.30 16.12 -2.46
C LEU A 31 -0.91 15.22 -2.18
N ILE A 32 -1.71 15.50 -1.15
CA ILE A 32 -2.87 14.68 -0.77
C ILE A 32 -3.81 14.39 -1.96
N PRO A 33 -4.23 15.38 -2.79
CA PRO A 33 -5.12 15.10 -3.91
C PRO A 33 -4.48 14.15 -4.95
N ALA A 34 -3.20 14.35 -5.26
CA ALA A 34 -2.48 13.51 -6.21
C ALA A 34 -2.28 12.09 -5.66
N THR A 35 -1.98 11.95 -4.37
CA THR A 35 -1.85 10.64 -3.73
C THR A 35 -3.16 9.88 -3.70
N LYS A 36 -4.30 10.55 -3.43
CA LYS A 36 -5.63 9.92 -3.50
C LYS A 36 -5.95 9.42 -4.91
N GLN A 37 -5.74 10.24 -5.94
CA GLN A 37 -5.93 9.83 -7.34
C GLN A 37 -5.05 8.64 -7.73
N LEU A 38 -3.81 8.59 -7.23
CA LEU A 38 -2.92 7.46 -7.45
C LEU A 38 -3.46 6.19 -6.77
N ILE A 39 -3.93 6.29 -5.53
CA ILE A 39 -4.56 5.18 -4.82
C ILE A 39 -5.76 4.66 -5.60
N ASP A 40 -6.66 5.53 -6.06
CA ASP A 40 -7.84 5.11 -6.82
C ASP A 40 -7.46 4.31 -8.08
N ARG A 41 -6.42 4.75 -8.80
CA ARG A 41 -5.92 4.03 -10.00
C ARG A 41 -5.36 2.65 -9.66
N VAL A 42 -4.56 2.53 -8.61
CA VAL A 42 -3.93 1.25 -8.26
C VAL A 42 -4.93 0.26 -7.65
N LEU A 43 -6.04 0.73 -7.08
CA LEU A 43 -7.12 -0.15 -6.62
C LEU A 43 -7.87 -0.79 -7.79
N VAL A 44 -8.02 -0.09 -8.92
CA VAL A 44 -8.54 -0.71 -10.15
C VAL A 44 -7.61 -1.82 -10.63
N ILE A 45 -6.30 -1.55 -10.69
CA ILE A 45 -5.29 -2.57 -11.05
C ILE A 45 -5.37 -3.77 -10.09
N GLN A 46 -5.47 -3.52 -8.79
CA GLN A 46 -5.59 -4.59 -7.79
C GLN A 46 -6.83 -5.46 -8.03
N GLN A 47 -7.97 -4.86 -8.42
CA GLN A 47 -9.18 -5.62 -8.73
C GLN A 47 -8.98 -6.53 -9.94
N GLU A 48 -8.30 -6.04 -10.98
CA GLU A 48 -7.95 -6.83 -12.17
C GLU A 48 -6.99 -7.97 -11.84
N ASP A 49 -5.92 -7.69 -11.08
CA ASP A 49 -4.95 -8.70 -10.65
C ASP A 49 -5.59 -9.78 -9.76
N ASN A 50 -6.46 -9.35 -8.82
CA ASN A 50 -7.18 -10.25 -7.93
C ASN A 50 -8.08 -11.22 -8.69
N ALA A 51 -8.65 -10.80 -9.83
CA ALA A 51 -9.46 -11.67 -10.69
C ALA A 51 -8.62 -12.80 -11.31
N GLN A 52 -7.32 -12.57 -11.50
CA GLN A 52 -6.36 -13.59 -11.94
C GLN A 52 -5.73 -14.37 -10.77
N GLY A 53 -6.13 -14.07 -9.52
CA GLY A 53 -5.56 -14.68 -8.31
C GLY A 53 -4.19 -14.15 -7.92
N VAL A 54 -3.75 -13.03 -8.52
CA VAL A 54 -2.48 -12.37 -8.26
C VAL A 54 -2.70 -11.17 -7.34
N GLY A 55 -1.67 -10.79 -6.58
CA GLY A 55 -1.74 -9.61 -5.74
C GLY A 55 -0.42 -9.23 -5.10
N PRO A 56 -0.41 -8.13 -4.32
CA PRO A 56 0.78 -7.63 -3.68
C PRO A 56 1.35 -8.64 -2.68
N SER A 57 2.67 -8.70 -2.57
CA SER A 57 3.33 -9.50 -1.55
C SER A 57 3.00 -8.98 -0.15
N LEU A 58 2.78 -9.92 0.77
CA LEU A 58 2.53 -9.64 2.18
C LEU A 58 3.84 -9.77 2.98
N PRO A 59 4.03 -8.99 4.06
CA PRO A 59 5.27 -9.06 4.82
C PRO A 59 5.28 -10.28 5.75
N PHE A 60 6.45 -10.90 5.91
CA PHE A 60 6.64 -12.10 6.72
C PHE A 60 5.63 -13.20 6.33
N ALA A 61 5.09 -13.95 7.30
CA ALA A 61 4.12 -15.03 7.06
C ALA A 61 2.65 -14.56 7.14
N LEU A 62 2.37 -13.30 6.80
CA LEU A 62 1.00 -12.76 6.88
C LEU A 62 0.07 -13.37 5.84
N ASP A 63 0.60 -13.82 4.70
CA ASP A 63 -0.11 -14.62 3.71
C ASP A 63 -0.60 -15.96 4.29
N ARG A 64 0.22 -16.63 5.10
CA ARG A 64 -0.15 -17.89 5.76
C ARG A 64 -1.24 -17.67 6.82
N LYS A 65 -1.15 -16.58 7.57
CA LYS A 65 -2.13 -16.24 8.61
C LYS A 65 -3.45 -15.70 8.01
N TYR A 66 -3.36 -14.95 6.92
CA TYR A 66 -4.49 -14.33 6.22
C TYR A 66 -4.35 -14.51 4.70
N PRO A 67 -4.75 -15.67 4.15
CA PRO A 67 -4.55 -16.01 2.74
C PRO A 67 -5.22 -15.06 1.74
N SER A 68 -6.25 -14.32 2.18
CA SER A 68 -6.97 -13.35 1.35
C SER A 68 -6.56 -11.89 1.61
N ALA A 69 -5.54 -11.63 2.45
CA ALA A 69 -5.15 -10.27 2.79
C ALA A 69 -4.63 -9.47 1.57
N TYR A 70 -4.02 -10.12 0.58
CA TYR A 70 -3.55 -9.45 -0.64
C TYR A 70 -4.69 -8.78 -1.42
N ARG A 71 -5.94 -9.22 -1.24
CA ARG A 71 -7.13 -8.66 -1.88
C ARG A 71 -7.61 -7.37 -1.22
N GLN A 72 -7.17 -7.08 0.00
CA GLN A 72 -7.61 -5.88 0.70
C GLN A 72 -6.86 -4.65 0.17
N PRO A 73 -7.56 -3.52 -0.07
CA PRO A 73 -6.95 -2.26 -0.51
C PRO A 73 -5.75 -1.83 0.34
N ALA A 74 -5.83 -2.05 1.65
CA ALA A 74 -4.80 -1.70 2.63
C ALA A 74 -3.40 -2.23 2.27
N TRP A 75 -3.32 -3.41 1.64
CA TRP A 75 -2.06 -4.09 1.33
C TRP A 75 -1.48 -3.73 -0.04
N MET A 76 -2.25 -3.03 -0.88
CA MET A 76 -1.80 -2.64 -2.22
C MET A 76 -0.62 -1.68 -2.19
N PHE A 77 0.25 -1.81 -3.18
CA PHE A 77 1.32 -0.85 -3.42
C PHE A 77 0.77 0.41 -4.09
N ILE A 78 1.20 1.57 -3.61
CA ILE A 78 0.85 2.87 -4.20
C ILE A 78 1.56 3.05 -5.55
N PHE A 79 2.70 2.38 -5.73
CA PHE A 79 3.48 2.35 -6.96
C PHE A 79 3.66 0.89 -7.38
N PRO A 80 2.67 0.28 -8.05
CA PRO A 80 2.78 -1.10 -8.53
C PRO A 80 3.75 -1.21 -9.70
N SER A 81 4.21 -2.44 -9.95
CA SER A 81 4.97 -2.75 -11.16
C SER A 81 4.11 -2.53 -12.41
N ARG A 82 4.75 -2.23 -13.54
CA ARG A 82 4.08 -2.15 -14.85
C ARG A 82 3.82 -3.53 -15.47
N THR A 83 4.48 -4.55 -14.94
CA THR A 83 4.41 -5.94 -15.38
C THR A 83 4.18 -6.86 -14.19
N LEU A 84 3.35 -7.87 -14.38
CA LEU A 84 3.15 -8.97 -13.44
C LEU A 84 4.33 -9.95 -13.48
#